data_AF-A0A529Y3E9-F1
#
_entry.id   AF-A0A529Y3E9-F1
#
_cell.length_a   1.000
_cell.length_b   1.000
_cell.length_c   1.000
_cell.angle_alpha   90.00
_cell.angle_beta   90.00
_cell.angle_gamma   90.00
#
_symmetry.space_group_name_H-M   'P 1'
#
loop_
_entity.id
_entity.type
_entity.pdbx_description
1 polymer ?
#
loop_
_entity_poly.entity_id
_entity_poly.type
_entity_poly.pdbx_seq_one_letter_code
_entity_poly.pdbx_strand_id
1 'polypeptide(L)'
;MLARITGGTCRGKAVIREDGLASVATSIKTRRDAAPDTQRILVGLIGRGIQLSRTPAMHEAEGRARGIAYIYRLLDADGMGDGRVRLEEIVSFASYFGFDGLNVTFPYKQDIIPLLDELSEAAEAIGSVNTVVLRG
;
A
#
# COMPACT_ATOMS: atom_id res chain seq x y z
N MET A 1 -12.85 -7.30 -1.46
CA MET A 1 -13.22 -7.29 -0.03
C MET A 1 -12.39 -6.23 0.65
N LEU A 2 -13.03 -5.11 1.02
CA LEU A 2 -12.38 -3.80 1.16
C LEU A 2 -12.25 -3.39 2.63
N ALA A 3 -11.13 -2.79 3.01
CA ALA A 3 -10.86 -2.22 4.33
C ALA A 3 -10.09 -0.89 4.20
N ARG A 4 -9.99 -0.08 5.27
CA ARG A 4 -9.43 1.28 5.22
C ARG A 4 -8.40 1.55 6.32
N ILE A 5 -7.46 2.44 6.00
CA ILE A 5 -6.59 3.15 6.94
C ILE A 5 -6.79 4.65 6.71
N THR A 6 -7.03 5.42 7.78
CA THR A 6 -7.19 6.89 7.75
C THR A 6 -6.05 7.55 8.51
N GLY A 7 -5.35 8.50 7.86
CA GLY A 7 -4.24 9.24 8.45
C GLY A 7 -4.55 9.87 9.81
N GLY A 8 -3.86 9.39 10.84
CA GLY A 8 -3.87 9.99 12.17
C GLY A 8 -3.91 8.97 13.31
N THR A 9 -2.74 8.69 13.88
CA THR A 9 -2.53 7.89 15.10
C THR A 9 -2.95 6.42 15.03
N CYS A 10 -2.09 5.59 14.44
CA CYS A 10 -2.02 4.17 14.75
C CYS A 10 -1.77 3.99 16.25
N ARG A 11 -2.82 3.79 17.07
CA ARG A 11 -2.67 3.27 18.43
C ARG A 11 -2.35 1.78 18.34
N GLY A 12 -1.08 1.52 18.02
CA GLY A 12 -0.54 0.18 17.86
C GLY A 12 0.91 0.16 17.36
N LYS A 13 1.72 1.17 17.72
CA LYS A 13 3.18 1.27 17.53
C LYS A 13 3.71 1.29 16.08
N ALA A 14 3.55 2.43 15.41
CA ALA A 14 4.61 2.97 14.56
C ALA A 14 5.24 4.15 15.32
N VAL A 15 6.41 3.92 15.92
CA VAL A 15 7.17 4.97 16.62
C VAL A 15 7.86 5.80 15.54
N ILE A 16 7.34 7.00 15.30
CA ILE A 16 8.07 8.04 14.59
C ILE A 16 9.18 8.52 15.53
N ARG A 17 10.44 8.22 15.22
CA ARG A 17 11.58 8.97 15.75
C ARG A 17 11.90 10.07 14.76
N GLU A 18 11.56 11.30 15.14
CA GLU A 18 12.07 12.50 14.48
C GLU A 18 13.57 12.54 14.72
N ASP A 19 14.37 12.37 13.66
CA ASP A 19 15.74 12.90 13.51
C ASP A 19 16.23 12.52 12.10
N GLY A 20 16.03 13.41 11.11
CA GLY A 20 16.72 13.31 9.80
C GLY A 20 15.93 13.62 8.52
N LEU A 21 14.64 14.00 8.57
CA LEU A 21 13.79 14.12 7.37
C LEU A 21 13.79 15.48 6.65
N ALA A 22 14.44 16.50 7.22
CA ALA A 22 14.32 17.87 6.72
C ALA A 22 15.03 18.12 5.37
N SER A 23 16.06 17.34 4.99
CA SER A 23 16.84 17.62 3.77
C SER A 23 16.29 16.94 2.51
N VAL A 24 15.53 15.85 2.65
CA VAL A 24 15.00 15.08 1.49
C VAL A 24 13.60 15.55 1.09
N ALA A 25 12.78 16.00 2.06
CA ALA A 25 11.41 16.46 1.81
C ALA A 25 11.33 17.75 0.95
N THR A 26 12.39 18.56 0.93
CA THR A 26 12.42 19.83 0.17
C THR A 26 12.57 19.60 -1.34
N SER A 27 13.19 18.50 -1.77
CA SER A 27 13.39 18.22 -3.22
C SER A 27 12.22 17.45 -3.85
N ILE A 28 11.38 16.80 -3.03
CA ILE A 28 10.23 16.00 -3.50
C ILE A 28 8.95 16.84 -3.61
N LYS A 29 8.87 17.99 -2.90
CA LYS A 29 7.75 18.94 -3.00
C LYS A 29 7.61 19.64 -4.35
N THR A 30 8.66 19.65 -5.18
CA THR A 30 8.72 20.43 -6.44
C THR A 30 8.21 19.68 -7.68
N ARG A 31 7.58 18.51 -7.54
CA ARG A 31 6.99 17.75 -8.67
C ARG A 31 5.46 17.65 -8.64
N ARG A 32 4.75 18.62 -8.05
CA ARG A 32 3.30 18.78 -8.24
C ARG A 32 2.92 19.65 -9.45
N ASP A 33 3.90 20.26 -10.13
CA ASP A 33 3.66 21.19 -11.25
C ASP A 33 3.98 20.60 -12.63
N ALA A 34 3.48 19.40 -12.98
CA ALA A 34 3.58 18.93 -14.37
C ALA A 34 2.46 17.98 -14.85
N ALA A 35 1.78 18.46 -15.91
CA ALA A 35 0.77 17.87 -16.81
C ALA A 35 -0.69 17.79 -16.30
N PRO A 36 -1.69 18.03 -17.20
CA PRO A 36 -3.10 18.18 -16.82
C PRO A 36 -3.68 16.87 -16.27
N ASP A 37 -4.43 17.02 -15.16
CA ASP A 37 -5.44 16.17 -14.50
C ASP A 37 -5.56 14.67 -14.88
N THR A 38 -4.45 13.99 -15.11
CA THR A 38 -4.45 12.54 -15.26
C THR A 38 -4.51 11.93 -13.87
N GLN A 39 -5.65 11.37 -13.50
CA GLN A 39 -5.78 10.62 -12.24
C GLN A 39 -4.69 9.55 -12.19
N ARG A 40 -3.83 9.62 -11.18
CA ARG A 40 -2.77 8.65 -10.91
C ARG A 40 -3.18 7.80 -9.72
N ILE A 41 -2.95 6.50 -9.79
CA ILE A 41 -3.23 5.57 -8.71
C ILE A 41 -2.01 4.65 -8.56
N LEU A 42 -1.40 4.63 -7.37
CA LEU A 42 -0.30 3.76 -7.00
C LEU A 42 -0.81 2.66 -6.06
N VAL A 43 -0.70 1.40 -6.48
CA VAL A 43 -1.16 0.24 -5.70
C VAL A 43 -0.04 -0.77 -5.49
N GLY A 44 0.01 -1.36 -4.30
CA GLY A 44 0.92 -2.45 -3.94
C GLY A 44 0.21 -3.81 -3.89
N LEU A 45 0.92 -4.91 -4.20
CA LEU A 45 0.51 -6.27 -3.81
C LEU A 45 1.46 -6.80 -2.75
N ILE A 46 0.95 -7.01 -1.54
CA ILE A 46 1.70 -7.58 -0.43
C ILE A 46 1.50 -9.10 -0.40
N GLY A 47 2.60 -9.85 -0.27
CA GLY A 47 2.61 -11.30 -0.20
C GLY A 47 4.00 -11.88 -0.06
N ARG A 48 4.10 -13.21 -0.16
CA ARG A 48 5.36 -13.96 -0.25
C ARG A 48 5.40 -14.80 -1.52
N GLY A 49 6.56 -14.85 -2.18
CA GLY A 49 6.76 -15.62 -3.41
C GLY A 49 5.88 -15.13 -4.56
N ILE A 50 5.68 -13.81 -4.68
CA ILE A 50 4.70 -13.21 -5.60
C ILE A 50 5.32 -12.63 -6.87
N GLN A 51 6.63 -12.80 -7.10
CA GLN A 51 7.33 -12.27 -8.29
C GLN A 51 6.70 -12.67 -9.63
N LEU A 52 6.06 -13.85 -9.70
CA LEU A 52 5.41 -14.34 -10.92
C LEU A 52 3.93 -13.92 -11.03
N SER A 53 3.44 -13.04 -10.15
CA SER A 53 2.06 -12.56 -10.17
C SER A 53 1.76 -11.78 -11.46
N ARG A 54 0.64 -12.13 -12.10
CA ARG A 54 0.12 -11.45 -13.30
C ARG A 54 -0.79 -10.26 -12.97
N THR A 55 -1.15 -10.09 -11.70
CA THR A 55 -2.03 -9.02 -11.22
C THR A 55 -1.53 -7.63 -11.63
N PRO A 56 -0.23 -7.28 -11.53
CA PRO A 56 0.26 -5.97 -11.94
C PRO A 56 -0.07 -5.65 -13.39
N ALA A 57 0.31 -6.54 -14.32
CA ALA A 57 0.11 -6.33 -15.75
C ALA A 57 -1.38 -6.17 -16.11
N MET A 58 -2.25 -6.95 -15.48
CA MET A 58 -3.70 -6.87 -15.68
C MET A 58 -4.27 -5.51 -15.22
N HIS A 59 -3.95 -5.07 -14.02
CA HIS A 59 -4.44 -3.80 -13.48
C HIS A 59 -3.90 -2.58 -14.22
N GLU A 60 -2.60 -2.60 -14.58
CA GLU A 60 -2.01 -1.51 -15.36
C GLU A 60 -2.60 -1.44 -16.79
N ALA A 61 -2.94 -2.59 -17.39
CA ALA A 61 -3.63 -2.62 -18.68
C ALA A 61 -5.04 -2.01 -18.59
N GLU A 62 -5.79 -2.33 -17.55
CA GLU A 62 -7.11 -1.74 -17.30
C GLU A 62 -7.02 -0.23 -17.06
N GLY A 63 -6.02 0.22 -16.28
CA GLY A 63 -5.73 1.63 -16.08
C GLY A 63 -5.51 2.36 -17.42
N ARG A 64 -4.64 1.79 -18.28
CA ARG A 64 -4.41 2.33 -19.63
C ARG A 64 -5.68 2.40 -20.47
N ALA A 65 -6.51 1.35 -20.44
CA ALA A 65 -7.77 1.32 -21.18
C ALA A 65 -8.75 2.41 -20.73
N ARG A 66 -8.63 2.89 -19.49
CA ARG A 66 -9.48 3.93 -18.89
C ARG A 66 -8.83 5.32 -18.83
N GLY A 67 -7.63 5.50 -19.39
CA GLY A 67 -6.89 6.76 -19.32
C GLY A 67 -6.39 7.12 -17.90
N ILE A 68 -6.29 6.14 -17.00
CA ILE A 68 -5.78 6.30 -15.64
C ILE A 68 -4.32 5.89 -15.62
N ALA A 69 -3.46 6.72 -15.02
CA ALA A 69 -2.08 6.34 -14.75
C ALA A 69 -2.04 5.40 -13.54
N TYR A 70 -2.42 4.14 -13.76
CA TYR A 70 -2.46 3.10 -12.75
C TYR A 70 -1.11 2.39 -12.68
N ILE A 71 -0.41 2.53 -11.56
CA ILE A 71 0.92 1.98 -11.32
C ILE A 71 0.81 0.88 -10.28
N TYR A 72 1.35 -0.29 -10.57
CA TYR A 72 1.21 -1.45 -9.71
C TYR A 72 2.58 -2.00 -9.29
N ARG A 73 2.82 -2.19 -7.99
CA ARG A 73 4.11 -2.68 -7.47
C ARG A 73 3.95 -3.93 -6.62
N LEU A 74 4.90 -4.85 -6.76
CA LEU A 74 4.99 -6.02 -5.89
C LEU A 74 5.74 -5.63 -4.62
N LEU A 75 5.11 -5.91 -3.48
CA LEU A 75 5.68 -5.77 -2.14
C LEU A 75 5.89 -7.18 -1.59
N ASP A 76 6.84 -7.90 -2.20
CA ASP A 76 7.14 -9.29 -1.89
C ASP A 76 8.09 -9.39 -0.70
N ALA A 77 7.59 -9.91 0.42
CA ALA A 77 8.36 -10.01 1.65
C ALA A 77 9.60 -10.92 1.49
N ASP A 78 9.57 -11.92 0.60
CA ASP A 78 10.73 -12.79 0.38
C ASP A 78 11.85 -12.07 -0.41
N GLY A 79 11.51 -11.02 -1.15
CA GLY A 79 12.45 -10.20 -1.92
C GLY A 79 12.93 -8.94 -1.20
N MET A 80 12.43 -8.66 0.01
CA MET A 80 12.75 -7.47 0.79
C MET A 80 13.79 -7.78 1.87
N GLY A 81 14.92 -7.07 1.84
CA GLY A 81 15.98 -7.21 2.83
C GLY A 81 16.51 -8.64 2.91
N ASP A 82 16.49 -9.23 4.10
CA ASP A 82 16.88 -10.62 4.38
C ASP A 82 15.70 -11.61 4.35
N GLY A 83 14.54 -11.19 3.82
CA GLY A 83 13.31 -11.99 3.79
C GLY A 83 12.53 -12.02 5.10
N ARG A 84 12.92 -11.22 6.10
CA ARG A 84 12.32 -11.19 7.45
C ARG A 84 11.53 -9.92 7.75
N VAL A 85 11.27 -9.08 6.74
CA VAL A 85 10.45 -7.87 6.90
C VAL A 85 9.08 -8.23 7.50
N ARG A 86 8.64 -7.48 8.50
CA ARG A 86 7.34 -7.68 9.12
C ARG A 86 6.25 -6.97 8.31
N LEU A 87 5.04 -7.52 8.34
CA LEU A 87 3.90 -6.97 7.58
C LEU A 87 3.61 -5.51 7.94
N GLU A 88 3.69 -5.16 9.23
CA GLU A 88 3.54 -3.79 9.74
C GLU A 88 4.53 -2.79 9.13
N GLU A 89 5.75 -3.23 8.83
CA GLU A 89 6.78 -2.42 8.21
C GLU A 89 6.40 -2.15 6.75
N ILE A 90 5.98 -3.19 6.02
CA ILE A 90 5.52 -3.07 4.63
C ILE A 90 4.35 -2.08 4.52
N VAL A 91 3.36 -2.18 5.41
CA VAL A 91 2.20 -1.27 5.45
C VAL A 91 2.64 0.15 5.77
N SER A 92 3.54 0.33 6.74
CA SER A 92 4.10 1.64 7.10
C SER A 92 4.87 2.28 5.94
N PHE A 93 5.69 1.50 5.23
CA PHE A 93 6.39 1.97 4.03
C PHE A 93 5.40 2.39 2.94
N ALA A 94 4.40 1.56 2.64
CA ALA A 94 3.41 1.89 1.61
C ALA A 94 2.67 3.20 1.91
N SER A 95 2.23 3.38 3.16
CA SER A 95 1.61 4.63 3.60
C SER A 95 2.55 5.83 3.45
N TYR A 96 3.80 5.67 3.92
CA TYR A 96 4.80 6.73 3.87
C TYR A 96 5.20 7.16 2.44
N PHE A 97 5.27 6.21 1.50
CA PHE A 97 5.61 6.46 0.10
C PHE A 97 4.41 6.87 -0.77
N GLY A 98 3.24 7.08 -0.19
CA GLY A 98 2.07 7.62 -0.89
C GLY A 98 1.38 6.61 -1.80
N PHE A 99 1.32 5.34 -1.40
CA PHE A 99 0.43 4.38 -2.04
C PHE A 99 -1.04 4.75 -1.76
N ASP A 100 -1.90 4.58 -2.75
CA ASP A 100 -3.35 4.80 -2.62
C ASP A 100 -4.08 3.56 -2.10
N GLY A 101 -3.47 2.39 -2.24
CA GLY A 101 -4.05 1.14 -1.76
C GLY A 101 -3.12 -0.06 -1.87
N LEU A 102 -3.54 -1.15 -1.24
CA LEU A 102 -2.82 -2.39 -1.16
C LEU A 102 -3.77 -3.55 -1.45
N ASN A 103 -3.39 -4.41 -2.39
CA ASN A 103 -3.91 -5.77 -2.41
C ASN A 103 -3.06 -6.65 -1.51
N VAL A 104 -3.70 -7.59 -0.84
CA VAL A 104 -3.10 -8.50 0.13
C VAL A 104 -3.37 -9.91 -0.33
N THR A 105 -2.30 -10.71 -0.40
CA THR A 105 -2.38 -12.13 -0.70
C THR A 105 -1.69 -12.96 0.37
N PHE A 106 -1.60 -14.27 0.13
CA PHE A 106 -0.97 -15.23 1.04
C PHE A 106 0.43 -14.76 1.48
N PRO A 107 0.80 -14.92 2.76
CA PRO A 107 -0.02 -15.44 3.88
C PRO A 107 -0.84 -14.36 4.62
N TYR A 108 -0.81 -13.10 4.19
CA TYR A 108 -1.12 -11.94 5.03
C TYR A 108 -2.59 -11.50 5.11
N LYS A 109 -3.52 -12.24 4.49
CA LYS A 109 -4.92 -11.78 4.41
C LYS A 109 -5.62 -11.68 5.76
N GLN A 110 -5.19 -12.45 6.75
CA GLN A 110 -5.72 -12.39 8.12
C GLN A 110 -4.82 -11.53 9.00
N ASP A 111 -3.51 -11.72 8.89
CA ASP A 111 -2.48 -11.00 9.67
C ASP A 111 -2.53 -9.48 9.47
N ILE A 112 -3.10 -9.00 8.36
CA ILE A 112 -3.23 -7.56 8.13
C ILE A 112 -4.34 -6.94 8.97
N ILE A 113 -5.36 -7.69 9.39
CA ILE A 113 -6.56 -7.16 10.06
C ILE A 113 -6.22 -6.31 11.30
N PRO A 114 -5.34 -6.73 12.22
CA PRO A 114 -4.98 -5.93 13.40
C PRO A 114 -4.29 -4.60 13.08
N LEU A 115 -3.88 -4.38 11.82
CA LEU A 115 -3.18 -3.18 11.35
C LEU A 115 -4.14 -2.16 10.70
N LEU A 116 -5.43 -2.47 10.62
CA LEU A 116 -6.44 -1.68 9.91
C LEU A 116 -7.29 -0.88 10.89
N ASP A 117 -7.64 0.34 10.52
CA ASP A 117 -8.51 1.20 11.35
C ASP A 117 -9.98 0.82 11.21
N GLU A 118 -10.40 0.47 9.99
CA GLU A 118 -11.79 0.13 9.66
C GLU A 118 -11.87 -1.11 8.77
N LEU A 119 -12.87 -1.94 9.06
CA LEU A 119 -13.25 -3.09 8.25
C LEU A 119 -14.64 -2.86 7.65
N SER A 120 -14.90 -3.45 6.47
CA SER A 120 -16.29 -3.59 6.00
C SER A 120 -17.00 -4.72 6.72
N GLU A 121 -18.33 -4.69 6.78
CA GLU A 121 -19.14 -5.79 7.35
C GLU A 121 -18.78 -7.15 6.73
N ALA A 122 -18.54 -7.17 5.41
CA ALA A 122 -18.04 -8.36 4.74
C ALA A 122 -16.68 -8.78 5.33
N ALA A 123 -15.73 -7.84 5.49
CA ALA A 123 -14.38 -8.08 6.03
C ALA A 123 -14.42 -8.73 7.42
N GLU A 124 -15.29 -8.21 8.27
CA GLU A 124 -15.55 -8.75 9.61
C GLU A 124 -16.13 -10.17 9.54
N ALA A 125 -17.13 -10.39 8.69
CA ALA A 125 -17.82 -11.68 8.59
C ALA A 125 -16.92 -12.82 8.09
N ILE A 126 -16.03 -12.56 7.13
CA ILE A 126 -15.12 -13.60 6.59
C ILE A 126 -13.83 -13.70 7.42
N GLY A 127 -13.42 -12.63 8.12
CA GLY A 127 -12.18 -12.59 8.88
C GLY A 127 -10.93 -12.66 7.98
N SER A 128 -11.00 -12.05 6.79
CA SER A 128 -9.89 -11.98 5.82
C SER A 128 -10.05 -10.75 4.93
N VAL A 129 -8.95 -10.05 4.66
CA VAL A 129 -8.89 -8.84 3.84
C VAL A 129 -7.99 -9.06 2.63
N ASN A 130 -8.47 -8.71 1.44
CA ASN A 130 -7.67 -8.74 0.21
C ASN A 130 -7.33 -7.35 -0.32
N THR A 131 -8.06 -6.31 0.08
CA THR A 131 -7.88 -4.94 -0.44
C THR A 131 -7.98 -3.95 0.70
N VAL A 132 -6.97 -3.09 0.80
CA VAL A 132 -6.86 -1.98 1.74
C VAL A 132 -6.78 -0.69 0.94
N VAL A 133 -7.54 0.32 1.36
CA VAL A 133 -7.44 1.68 0.84
C VAL A 133 -6.67 2.52 1.85
N LEU A 134 -5.66 3.24 1.37
CA LEU A 134 -4.88 4.16 2.17
C LEU A 134 -5.43 5.57 1.93
N ARG A 135 -5.83 6.25 3.00
CA ARG A 135 -6.26 7.66 2.95
C ARG A 135 -5.29 8.48 3.77
N GLY A 136 -4.63 9.44 3.09
CA GLY A 136 -3.80 10.46 3.73
C GLY A 136 -4.61 11.51 4.47
#